data_AF-A0A1H3K3W4-F1
#
_entry.id   AF-A0A1H3K3W4-F1
#
_cell.length_a   1.000
_cell.length_b   1.000
_cell.length_c   1.000
_cell.angle_alpha   90.00
_cell.angle_beta   90.00
_cell.angle_gamma   90.00
#
_symmetry.space_group_name_H-M   'P 1'
#
loop_
_entity.id
_entity.type
_entity.pdbx_description
1 polymer ?
#
loop_
_entity_poly.entity_id
_entity_poly.type
_entity_poly.pdbx_seq_one_letter_code
_entity_poly.pdbx_strand_id
1 'polypeptide(L)'
;MKSTPFAAALACALALSACAHAGAGGERTLAAGEAAPLRPGDSVALPDRSRLRFVEVTSDSRCRPGLQCIRAGEAVLAFELTGGDGAKTALSFDTSAPQPRQRAGAWTLELQSLDFAEPPQATVKLEAE
;
A
#
# COMPACT_ATOMS: atom_id res chain seq x y z
N MET A 1 -62.01 -25.08 28.28
CA MET A 1 -62.22 -23.76 27.64
C MET A 1 -60.85 -23.13 27.40
N LYS A 2 -60.63 -22.64 26.17
CA LYS A 2 -59.54 -21.73 25.71
C LYS A 2 -58.11 -22.30 25.56
N SER A 3 -57.78 -22.60 24.29
CA SER A 3 -56.74 -21.98 23.44
C SER A 3 -55.69 -21.10 24.17
N THR A 4 -54.38 -21.08 23.87
CA THR A 4 -53.73 -20.90 22.55
C THR A 4 -52.19 -21.06 22.73
N PRO A 5 -51.43 -21.50 21.69
CA PRO A 5 -49.97 -21.62 21.69
C PRO A 5 -49.28 -20.33 21.20
N PHE A 6 -47.98 -20.38 20.89
CA PHE A 6 -47.10 -19.38 20.22
C PHE A 6 -46.19 -18.52 21.13
N ALA A 7 -44.95 -18.97 21.32
CA ALA A 7 -43.78 -18.09 21.52
C ALA A 7 -42.53 -18.91 21.15
N ALA A 8 -42.11 -18.83 19.89
CA ALA A 8 -41.13 -17.86 19.41
C ALA A 8 -39.71 -18.46 19.47
N ALA A 9 -39.41 -19.20 18.39
CA ALA A 9 -38.07 -19.49 17.95
C ALA A 9 -37.31 -18.18 17.75
N LEU A 10 -36.37 -17.85 18.65
CA LEU A 10 -35.48 -16.69 18.48
C LEU A 10 -34.18 -16.87 19.27
N ALA A 11 -33.42 -17.93 19.00
CA ALA A 11 -32.18 -18.22 19.73
C ALA A 11 -31.03 -18.71 18.83
N CYS A 12 -30.91 -18.21 17.60
CA CYS A 12 -29.85 -18.64 16.66
C CYS A 12 -29.19 -17.50 15.85
N ALA A 13 -29.04 -16.29 16.41
CA ALA A 13 -28.58 -15.13 15.63
C ALA A 13 -27.44 -14.29 16.27
N LEU A 14 -26.48 -14.91 16.97
CA LEU A 14 -25.35 -14.17 17.56
C LEU A 14 -23.94 -14.70 17.20
N ALA A 15 -23.81 -15.50 16.13
CA ALA A 15 -22.51 -16.10 15.75
C ALA A 15 -21.75 -15.39 14.62
N LEU A 16 -21.93 -14.07 14.44
CA LEU A 16 -21.25 -13.30 13.38
C LEU A 16 -20.78 -11.92 13.91
N SER A 17 -19.96 -11.88 14.98
CA SER A 17 -19.12 -10.70 15.21
C SER A 17 -17.87 -10.84 14.34
N ALA A 18 -17.90 -10.10 13.25
CA ALA A 18 -16.91 -10.03 12.20
C ALA A 18 -15.47 -9.85 12.73
N CYS A 19 -14.55 -10.62 12.18
CA CYS A 19 -13.14 -10.28 12.12
C CYS A 19 -12.97 -9.01 11.29
N ALA A 20 -13.12 -7.84 11.92
CA ALA A 20 -12.64 -6.59 11.35
C ALA A 20 -11.13 -6.52 11.56
N HIS A 21 -10.36 -7.30 10.80
CA HIS A 21 -8.95 -7.01 10.56
C HIS A 21 -8.84 -6.10 9.33
N ALA A 22 -9.50 -4.94 9.41
CA ALA A 22 -9.24 -3.83 8.53
C ALA A 22 -8.17 -3.00 9.22
N GLY A 23 -6.95 -3.00 8.67
CA GLY A 23 -5.89 -2.10 9.10
C GLY A 23 -6.46 -0.70 9.26
N ALA A 24 -6.12 -0.04 10.37
CA ALA A 24 -6.64 1.24 10.77
C ALA A 24 -6.69 2.23 9.59
N GLY A 25 -7.86 2.34 8.97
CA GLY A 25 -8.17 3.22 7.84
C GLY A 25 -8.41 4.65 8.31
N GLY A 26 -7.51 5.17 9.13
CA GLY A 26 -7.25 6.61 9.13
C GLY A 26 -6.31 6.85 7.96
N GLU A 27 -6.75 7.62 6.97
CA GLU A 27 -5.92 8.01 5.85
C GLU A 27 -4.68 8.73 6.38
N ARG A 28 -3.56 8.00 6.50
CA ARG A 28 -2.32 8.53 7.04
C ARG A 28 -1.81 9.58 6.06
N THR A 29 -1.71 10.81 6.54
CA THR A 29 -1.00 11.86 5.82
C THR A 29 0.49 11.69 6.03
N LEU A 30 1.26 11.61 4.95
CA LEU A 30 2.72 11.55 5.01
C LEU A 30 3.30 12.96 4.80
N ALA A 31 4.10 13.45 5.75
CA ALA A 31 4.74 14.75 5.61
C ALA A 31 5.99 14.68 4.71
N ALA A 32 6.42 15.83 4.19
CA ALA A 32 7.70 15.94 3.50
C ALA A 32 8.87 15.52 4.43
N GLY A 33 9.82 14.79 3.88
CA GLY A 33 10.95 14.19 4.58
C GLY A 33 10.64 12.89 5.32
N GLU A 34 9.37 12.49 5.43
CA GLU A 34 8.96 11.28 6.14
C GLU A 34 9.02 10.05 5.23
N ALA A 35 9.45 8.91 5.80
CA ALA A 35 9.40 7.62 5.13
C ALA A 35 8.13 6.85 5.53
N ALA A 36 7.55 6.14 4.57
CA ALA A 36 6.38 5.30 4.77
C ALA A 36 6.60 3.90 4.21
N PRO A 37 6.34 2.85 5.02
CA PRO A 37 6.14 1.51 4.48
C PRO A 37 4.77 1.44 3.80
N LEU A 38 4.72 0.91 2.59
CA LEU A 38 3.52 0.68 1.79
C LEU A 38 3.54 -0.73 1.22
N ARG A 39 2.40 -1.41 1.21
CA ARG A 39 2.15 -2.64 0.46
C ARG A 39 1.37 -2.33 -0.82
N PRO A 40 1.40 -3.21 -1.84
CA PRO A 40 0.54 -3.07 -3.01
C PRO A 40 -0.92 -2.84 -2.61
N GLY A 41 -1.54 -1.82 -3.18
CA GLY A 41 -2.88 -1.37 -2.84
C GLY A 41 -2.95 -0.24 -1.81
N ASP A 42 -1.94 -0.08 -0.94
CA ASP A 42 -1.91 0.97 0.08
C ASP A 42 -1.85 2.36 -0.57
N SER A 43 -2.43 3.33 0.14
CA SER A 43 -2.40 4.73 -0.27
C SER A 43 -2.15 5.64 0.93
N VAL A 44 -1.42 6.73 0.71
CA VAL A 44 -1.19 7.79 1.69
C VAL A 44 -1.60 9.13 1.10
N ALA A 45 -2.21 9.97 1.94
CA ALA A 45 -2.49 11.36 1.59
C ALA A 45 -1.24 12.21 1.78
N LEU A 46 -1.11 13.27 0.98
CA LEU A 46 -0.03 14.25 1.09
C LEU A 46 -0.61 15.63 1.47
N PRO A 47 0.20 16.53 2.06
CA PRO A 47 -0.25 17.85 2.52
C PRO A 47 -0.94 18.74 1.48
N ASP A 48 -0.65 18.57 0.19
CA ASP A 48 -1.25 19.33 -0.91
C ASP A 48 -2.59 18.74 -1.41
N ARG A 49 -3.15 17.79 -0.65
CA ARG A 49 -4.35 16.99 -0.98
C ARG A 49 -4.14 16.02 -2.13
N SER A 50 -2.91 15.81 -2.58
CA SER A 50 -2.60 14.69 -3.47
C SER A 50 -2.54 13.37 -2.70
N ARG A 51 -2.56 12.26 -3.44
CA ARG A 51 -2.53 10.90 -2.90
C ARG A 51 -1.51 10.07 -3.66
N LEU A 52 -0.60 9.44 -2.94
CA LEU A 52 0.30 8.43 -3.48
C LEU A 52 -0.29 7.04 -3.23
N ARG A 53 -0.37 6.22 -4.27
CA ARG A 53 -0.75 4.82 -4.20
C ARG A 53 0.39 3.92 -4.67
N PHE A 54 0.72 2.90 -3.89
CA PHE A 54 1.55 1.80 -4.37
C PHE A 54 0.64 0.83 -5.14
N VAL A 55 0.83 0.74 -6.46
CA VAL A 55 -0.07 -0.04 -7.32
C VAL A 55 0.27 -1.52 -7.20
N GLU A 56 1.49 -1.90 -7.61
CA GLU A 56 1.93 -3.28 -7.67
C GLU A 56 3.46 -3.38 -7.88
N VAL A 57 4.00 -4.59 -7.72
CA VAL A 57 5.31 -4.95 -8.24
C VAL A 57 5.10 -5.62 -9.60
N THR A 58 5.48 -4.95 -10.68
CA THR A 58 5.23 -5.41 -12.06
C THR A 58 6.20 -6.49 -12.51
N SER A 59 7.37 -6.56 -11.87
CA SER A 59 8.36 -7.63 -12.07
C SER A 59 9.20 -7.76 -10.80
N ASP A 60 9.47 -9.00 -10.35
CA ASP A 60 10.40 -9.27 -9.26
C ASP A 60 11.26 -10.49 -9.58
N SER A 61 12.53 -10.24 -9.88
CA SER A 61 13.57 -11.25 -10.14
C SER A 61 14.67 -11.21 -9.09
N ARG A 62 14.46 -10.49 -7.98
CA ARG A 62 15.48 -10.28 -6.95
C ARG A 62 15.92 -11.62 -6.36
N CYS A 63 17.22 -11.75 -6.14
CA CYS A 63 17.79 -12.92 -5.49
C CYS A 63 17.38 -12.94 -4.02
N ARG A 64 16.53 -13.90 -3.61
CA ARG A 64 16.11 -14.03 -2.22
C ARG A 64 17.29 -14.40 -1.31
N PRO A 65 17.28 -13.98 -0.03
CA PRO A 65 18.31 -14.37 0.93
C PRO A 65 18.43 -15.90 1.03
N GLY A 66 19.67 -16.39 1.11
CA GLY A 66 19.96 -17.83 1.22
C GLY A 66 20.00 -18.58 -0.11
N LEU A 67 19.76 -17.93 -1.25
CA LEU A 67 19.90 -18.52 -2.57
C LEU A 67 21.27 -18.18 -3.20
N GLN A 68 21.76 -19.07 -4.07
CA GLN A 68 22.95 -18.85 -4.89
C GLN A 68 22.51 -18.39 -6.27
N CYS A 69 22.58 -17.08 -6.52
CA CYS A 69 22.23 -16.50 -7.81
C CYS A 69 23.48 -16.16 -8.61
N ILE A 70 23.44 -16.41 -9.92
CA ILE A 70 24.57 -16.12 -10.84
C ILE A 70 24.78 -14.61 -11.00
N ARG A 71 23.71 -13.82 -10.90
CA ARG A 71 23.73 -12.35 -10.92
C ARG A 71 22.72 -11.78 -9.93
N ALA A 72 22.93 -10.53 -9.52
CA ALA A 72 21.89 -9.76 -8.85
C ALA A 72 20.71 -9.55 -9.82
N GLY A 73 19.50 -9.89 -9.36
CA GLY A 73 18.26 -9.56 -10.05
C GLY A 73 17.66 -8.25 -9.52
N GLU A 74 16.61 -7.79 -10.17
CA GLU A 74 15.93 -6.53 -9.88
C GLU A 74 14.42 -6.71 -9.72
N ALA A 75 13.77 -5.71 -9.13
CA ALA A 75 12.32 -5.55 -9.13
C ALA A 75 11.92 -4.20 -9.71
N VAL A 76 10.74 -4.16 -10.32
CA VAL A 76 10.11 -2.95 -10.85
C VAL A 76 8.81 -2.71 -10.12
N LEU A 77 8.66 -1.53 -9.53
CA LEU A 77 7.50 -1.14 -8.72
C LEU A 77 6.73 -0.03 -9.43
N ALA A 78 5.41 -0.19 -9.53
CA ALA A 78 4.51 0.82 -10.08
C ALA A 78 3.81 1.60 -8.97
N PHE A 79 3.84 2.93 -9.07
CA PHE A 79 3.12 3.85 -8.21
C PHE A 79 2.24 4.79 -9.04
N GLU A 80 1.21 5.36 -8.42
CA GLU A 80 0.38 6.40 -9.02
C GLU A 80 0.28 7.56 -8.02
N LEU A 81 0.62 8.77 -8.47
CA LEU A 81 0.29 10.01 -7.76
C LEU A 81 -0.99 10.59 -8.37
N THR A 82 -2.02 10.78 -7.57
CA THR A 82 -3.20 11.57 -7.94
C THR A 82 -3.10 12.95 -7.30
N GLY A 83 -2.97 14.01 -8.10
CA GLY A 83 -2.91 15.39 -7.64
C GLY A 83 -4.21 15.84 -6.96
N GLY A 84 -4.15 16.96 -6.22
CA GLY A 84 -5.34 17.54 -5.59
C GLY A 84 -6.40 18.04 -6.59
N ASP A 85 -6.02 18.20 -7.86
CA ASP A 85 -6.87 18.48 -9.01
C ASP A 85 -7.43 17.20 -9.69
N GLY A 86 -7.02 16.03 -9.22
CA GLY A 86 -7.39 14.72 -9.77
C GLY A 86 -6.49 14.23 -10.91
N ALA A 87 -5.47 15.00 -11.33
CA ALA A 87 -4.54 14.57 -12.36
C ALA A 87 -3.73 13.35 -11.89
N LYS A 88 -3.55 12.35 -12.76
CA LYS A 88 -2.84 11.11 -12.44
C LYS A 88 -1.48 11.06 -13.12
N THR A 89 -0.46 10.75 -12.33
CA THR A 89 0.92 10.55 -12.80
C THR A 89 1.37 9.15 -12.42
N ALA A 90 1.68 8.33 -13.42
CA ALA A 90 2.27 7.01 -13.23
C ALA A 90 3.78 7.13 -12.96
N LEU A 91 4.28 6.34 -12.01
CA LEU A 91 5.67 6.30 -11.60
C LEU A 91 6.15 4.85 -11.59
N SER A 92 7.42 4.64 -11.94
CA SER A 92 8.01 3.32 -12.09
C SER A 92 9.44 3.34 -11.56
N PHE A 93 9.71 2.52 -10.55
CA PHE A 93 11.02 2.45 -9.90
C PHE A 93 11.66 1.09 -10.12
N ASP A 94 12.89 1.09 -10.61
CA ASP A 94 13.74 -0.09 -10.72
C ASP A 94 14.69 -0.14 -9.52
N THR A 95 14.70 -1.25 -8.78
CA THR A 95 15.56 -1.42 -7.59
C THR A 95 17.05 -1.47 -7.89
N SER A 96 17.45 -1.68 -9.15
CA SER A 96 18.85 -1.66 -9.59
C SER A 96 19.37 -0.24 -9.84
N ALA A 97 18.48 0.76 -9.92
CA ALA A 97 18.88 2.14 -10.12
C ALA A 97 19.69 2.64 -8.91
N PRO A 98 20.84 3.32 -9.10
CA PRO A 98 21.65 3.82 -7.99
C PRO A 98 20.92 4.80 -7.06
N GLN A 99 19.96 5.55 -7.61
CA GLN A 99 19.09 6.48 -6.89
C GLN A 99 17.69 6.42 -7.51
N PRO A 100 16.82 5.51 -7.06
CA PRO A 100 15.47 5.36 -7.60
C PRO A 100 14.59 6.51 -7.11
N ARG A 101 14.72 7.68 -7.76
CA ARG A 101 14.02 8.93 -7.42
C ARG A 101 13.30 9.48 -8.65
N GLN A 102 12.05 9.91 -8.49
CA GLN A 102 11.25 10.50 -9.56
C GLN A 102 10.43 11.69 -9.05
N ARG A 103 10.30 12.74 -9.88
CA ARG A 103 9.43 13.89 -9.60
C ARG A 103 8.02 13.64 -10.12
N ALA A 104 7.02 14.07 -9.35
CA ALA A 104 5.61 14.01 -9.71
C ALA A 104 4.84 15.13 -9.00
N GLY A 105 4.26 16.05 -9.78
CA GLY A 105 3.60 17.23 -9.21
C GLY A 105 4.58 18.05 -8.36
N ALA A 106 4.21 18.37 -7.12
CA ALA A 106 5.03 19.12 -6.16
C ALA A 106 5.96 18.22 -5.31
N TRP A 107 6.12 16.94 -5.69
CA TRP A 107 6.80 15.95 -4.87
C TRP A 107 7.96 15.27 -5.61
N THR A 108 9.02 14.98 -4.87
CA THR A 108 10.02 13.98 -5.28
C THR A 108 9.84 12.73 -4.45
N LEU A 109 9.57 11.61 -5.11
CA LEU A 109 9.47 10.30 -4.51
C LEU A 109 10.79 9.56 -4.61
N GLU A 110 11.19 8.92 -3.53
CA GLU A 110 12.40 8.08 -3.46
C GLU A 110 12.02 6.70 -2.92
N LEU A 111 12.35 5.66 -3.68
CA LEU A 111 12.23 4.28 -3.22
C LEU A 111 13.45 3.94 -2.35
N GLN A 112 13.27 3.76 -1.06
CA GLN A 112 14.36 3.45 -0.15
C GLN A 112 14.64 1.95 -0.07
N SER A 113 13.59 1.14 -0.06
CA SER A 113 13.74 -0.32 0.04
C SER A 113 12.49 -1.06 -0.44
N LEU A 114 12.67 -2.34 -0.73
CA LEU A 114 11.61 -3.33 -0.95
C LEU A 114 12.01 -4.59 -0.19
N ASP A 115 11.15 -5.09 0.69
CA ASP A 115 11.42 -6.33 1.42
C ASP A 115 11.08 -7.59 0.58
N PHE A 116 11.26 -8.77 1.17
CA PHE A 116 10.92 -10.06 0.55
C PHE A 116 9.65 -10.71 1.12
N ALA A 117 8.84 -9.94 1.88
CA ALA A 117 7.58 -10.43 2.42
C ALA A 117 6.54 -10.68 1.31
N GLU A 118 5.44 -11.34 1.66
CA GLU A 118 4.33 -11.59 0.74
C GLU A 118 3.01 -11.07 1.35
N PRO A 119 2.36 -10.05 0.75
CA PRO A 119 2.88 -9.20 -0.33
C PRO A 119 4.10 -8.37 0.13
N PRO A 120 4.98 -7.96 -0.80
CA PRO A 120 6.20 -7.23 -0.44
C PRO A 120 5.86 -5.81 0.04
N GLN A 121 6.68 -5.27 0.93
CA GLN A 121 6.55 -3.92 1.46
C GLN A 121 7.66 -3.03 0.91
N ALA A 122 7.26 -1.94 0.26
CA ALA A 122 8.15 -0.88 -0.18
C ALA A 122 8.26 0.20 0.90
N THR A 123 9.45 0.71 1.18
CA THR A 123 9.62 1.95 1.96
C THR A 123 9.88 3.09 0.98
N VAL A 124 9.03 4.10 1.01
CA VAL A 124 9.15 5.30 0.17
C VAL A 124 9.36 6.54 1.02
N LYS A 125 10.20 7.46 0.56
CA LYS A 125 10.36 8.79 1.15
C LYS A 125 9.84 9.83 0.17
N LEU A 126 9.13 10.82 0.68
CA LEU A 126 8.59 11.94 -0.10
C LEU A 126 9.26 13.24 0.32
N GLU A 127 9.77 13.98 -0.63
CA GLU A 127 10.32 15.33 -0.43
C GLU A 127 9.42 16.34 -1.15
N ALA A 128 9.17 17.49 -0.52
CA ALA A 128 8.55 18.62 -1.21
C ALA A 128 9.58 19.27 -2.16
N GLU A 129 9.12 19.72 -3.33
CA GLU A 129 9.92 20.51 -4.26
C GLU A 129 10.11 21.97 -3.81
#